data_AF-A0A327SA61-F1
#
_entry.id   AF-A0A327SA61-F1
#
_cell.length_a   1.000
_cell.length_b   1.000
_cell.length_c   1.000
_cell.angle_alpha   90.00
_cell.angle_beta   90.00
_cell.angle_gamma   90.00
#
_symmetry.space_group_name_H-M   'P 1'
#
loop_
_entity.id
_entity.type
_entity.pdbx_description
1 polymer ?
#
loop_
_entity_poly.entity_id
_entity_poly.type
_entity_poly.pdbx_seq_one_letter_code
_entity_poly.pdbx_strand_id
1 'polypeptide(L)'
;MAAAYLDGINSKRNTRLTVGSVIIGALTTVATAVITKNSVQTAVGIGGGLTSAGLGALTINPKGKQLEFEHDHNLLRTIWSEPKTNTDYPEFVWSMLHEKSFSNKGDVTLSQSIKNRWIQFEFDGHIDQDQETLLFGKGGYYRSDDLHTRATMINQLQSTIRSLNQDLTSLIAFIAQMD
;
A
#
# COMPACT_ATOMS: atom_id res chain seq x y z
N MET A 1 20.87 -0.79 -16.66
CA MET A 1 22.32 -0.62 -16.40
C MET A 1 23.01 -0.28 -17.72
N ALA A 2 23.39 1.00 -17.91
CA ALA A 2 24.32 1.52 -18.94
C ALA A 2 24.37 3.06 -18.93
N ALA A 3 23.37 3.75 -18.36
CA ALA A 3 23.34 5.21 -18.25
C ALA A 3 23.97 5.78 -16.95
N ALA A 4 24.31 4.92 -15.98
CA ALA A 4 24.78 5.34 -14.66
C ALA A 4 26.32 5.41 -14.52
N TYR A 5 27.07 5.15 -15.59
CA TYR A 5 28.54 5.08 -15.54
C TYR A 5 29.23 6.36 -16.04
N LEU A 6 28.48 7.31 -16.62
CA LEU A 6 29.08 8.49 -17.27
C LEU A 6 28.86 9.85 -16.59
N ASP A 7 28.10 9.93 -15.49
CA ASP A 7 27.96 11.20 -14.74
C ASP A 7 28.95 11.31 -13.56
N GLY A 8 30.14 10.71 -13.73
CA GLY A 8 31.26 10.72 -12.80
C GLY A 8 32.25 11.86 -12.98
N ILE A 9 31.96 12.88 -13.80
CA ILE A 9 32.88 14.00 -14.05
C ILE A 9 32.15 15.34 -14.01
N ASN A 10 31.59 15.73 -12.86
CA ASN A 10 31.83 17.09 -12.40
C ASN A 10 31.55 17.26 -10.91
N SER A 11 32.58 17.74 -10.23
CA SER A 11 32.69 17.75 -8.78
C SER A 11 32.02 18.97 -8.14
N LYS A 12 31.61 18.77 -6.87
CA LYS A 12 31.54 19.76 -5.77
C LYS A 12 30.43 20.82 -5.82
N ARG A 13 29.32 20.51 -5.12
CA ARG A 13 28.78 21.41 -4.08
C ARG A 13 27.77 20.72 -3.14
N ASN A 14 28.11 20.70 -1.86
CA ASN A 14 27.27 20.63 -0.66
C ASN A 14 26.17 19.54 -0.56
N THR A 15 26.52 18.52 0.22
CA THR A 15 25.78 17.92 1.33
C THR A 15 24.45 18.62 1.69
N ARG A 16 23.31 18.15 1.14
CA ARG A 16 21.97 18.37 1.74
C ARG A 16 20.79 17.58 1.14
N LEU A 17 20.99 16.48 0.41
CA LEU A 17 19.87 15.72 -0.17
C LEU A 17 20.00 14.19 0.02
N THR A 18 20.35 13.75 1.23
CA THR A 18 20.25 12.32 1.62
C THR A 18 19.12 12.09 2.62
N VAL A 19 17.95 12.69 2.37
CA VAL A 19 16.71 12.39 3.12
C VAL A 19 15.57 11.96 2.16
N GLY A 20 15.90 11.63 0.91
CA GLY A 20 14.91 11.35 -0.14
C GLY A 20 15.05 9.99 -0.82
N SER A 21 15.61 8.95 -0.18
CA SER A 21 15.91 7.68 -0.86
C SER A 21 15.11 6.48 -0.35
N VAL A 22 13.77 6.59 -0.32
CA VAL A 22 12.86 5.43 -0.42
C VAL A 22 11.64 5.83 -1.24
N ILE A 23 11.82 6.10 -2.53
CA ILE A 23 10.68 6.19 -3.48
C ILE A 23 10.91 5.30 -4.72
N ILE A 24 12.11 4.80 -4.98
CA ILE A 24 12.37 4.08 -6.23
C ILE A 24 12.33 2.58 -5.96
N GLY A 25 11.16 1.96 -6.16
CA GLY A 25 11.07 0.49 -6.11
C GLY A 25 9.70 -0.17 -6.22
N ALA A 26 8.60 0.57 -6.41
CA ALA A 26 7.25 -0.02 -6.48
C ALA A 26 6.52 0.28 -7.80
N LEU A 27 7.25 0.45 -8.90
CA LEU A 27 6.67 0.41 -10.24
C LEU A 27 6.98 -0.97 -10.85
N THR A 28 5.94 -1.61 -11.39
CA THR A 28 5.80 -3.01 -11.88
C THR A 28 5.31 -3.97 -10.78
N THR A 29 4.08 -4.50 -10.82
CA THR A 29 3.39 -5.15 -11.95
C THR A 29 1.89 -4.84 -11.94
N VAL A 30 1.36 -4.29 -13.04
CA VAL A 30 -0.09 -4.39 -13.31
C VAL A 30 -0.34 -5.83 -13.73
N ALA A 31 -0.90 -6.64 -12.84
CA ALA A 31 -1.35 -7.98 -13.21
C ALA A 31 -2.55 -7.80 -14.17
N THR A 32 -2.31 -7.97 -15.46
CA THR A 32 -3.38 -8.11 -16.45
C THR A 32 -4.11 -9.40 -16.12
N ALA A 33 -5.30 -9.29 -15.50
CA ALA A 33 -6.16 -10.43 -15.26
C ALA A 33 -6.40 -11.13 -16.60
N VAL A 34 -5.98 -12.39 -16.70
CA VAL A 34 -6.23 -13.24 -17.85
C VAL A 34 -7.75 -13.34 -18.02
N ILE A 35 -8.27 -12.74 -19.08
CA ILE A 35 -9.66 -12.92 -19.50
C ILE A 35 -9.75 -14.31 -20.14
N THR A 36 -10.00 -15.33 -19.31
CA THR A 36 -10.47 -16.63 -19.80
C THR A 36 -11.92 -16.47 -20.24
N LYS A 37 -12.14 -16.62 -21.55
CA LYS A 37 -13.48 -16.75 -22.13
C LYS A 37 -14.19 -17.94 -21.48
N ASN A 38 -15.42 -17.68 -21.04
CA ASN A 38 -16.47 -18.58 -20.56
C ASN A 38 -16.53 -18.85 -19.05
N SER A 39 -17.65 -18.35 -18.50
CA SER A 39 -18.37 -18.73 -17.28
C SER A 39 -17.65 -18.61 -15.94
N VAL A 40 -18.05 -17.56 -15.20
CA VAL A 40 -18.07 -17.47 -13.72
C VAL A 40 -16.77 -17.92 -13.05
N GLN A 41 -15.71 -17.13 -13.19
CA GLN A 41 -14.46 -17.38 -12.47
C GLN A 41 -14.21 -16.26 -11.45
N THR A 42 -14.29 -16.66 -10.19
CA THR A 42 -13.86 -15.94 -8.99
C THR A 42 -12.47 -15.33 -9.20
N ALA A 43 -12.37 -14.00 -9.11
CA ALA A 43 -11.08 -13.33 -9.04
C ALA A 43 -10.49 -13.55 -7.64
N VAL A 44 -9.56 -14.49 -7.53
CA VAL A 44 -8.72 -14.66 -6.34
C VAL A 44 -7.69 -13.54 -6.35
N GLY A 45 -7.90 -12.51 -5.52
CA GLY A 45 -6.92 -11.47 -5.28
C GLY A 45 -5.70 -12.06 -4.57
N ILE A 46 -4.60 -12.23 -5.30
CA ILE A 46 -3.31 -12.64 -4.73
C ILE A 46 -2.77 -11.44 -3.93
N GLY A 47 -3.05 -11.45 -2.63
CA GLY A 47 -2.59 -10.44 -1.68
C GLY A 47 -3.25 -10.61 -0.32
N GLY A 48 -2.82 -11.62 0.45
CA GLY A 48 -3.11 -11.73 1.88
C GLY A 48 -4.59 -11.93 2.24
N GLY A 49 -5.14 -13.12 2.00
CA GLY A 49 -6.23 -13.67 2.82
C GLY A 49 -7.62 -13.02 2.72
N LEU A 50 -7.95 -12.30 1.65
CA LEU A 50 -9.31 -11.80 1.43
C LEU A 50 -10.10 -12.76 0.53
N THR A 51 -11.10 -13.44 1.11
CA THR A 51 -12.21 -14.04 0.35
C THR A 51 -13.06 -12.91 -0.24
N SER A 52 -12.68 -12.39 -1.40
CA SER A 52 -13.48 -11.42 -2.14
C SER A 52 -14.55 -12.14 -2.97
N ALA A 53 -15.80 -12.12 -2.50
CA ALA A 53 -16.96 -12.53 -3.29
C ALA A 53 -17.37 -11.39 -4.25
N GLY A 54 -16.65 -11.22 -5.36
CA GLY A 54 -17.01 -10.25 -6.40
C GLY A 54 -17.94 -10.86 -7.44
N LEU A 55 -19.27 -10.83 -7.22
CA LEU A 55 -20.25 -11.02 -8.29
C LEU A 55 -20.48 -9.66 -8.95
N GLY A 56 -19.74 -9.36 -10.02
CA GLY A 56 -19.83 -8.07 -10.70
C GLY A 56 -20.99 -7.99 -11.67
N ALA A 57 -22.14 -7.42 -11.25
CA ALA A 57 -23.03 -6.76 -12.21
C ALA A 57 -22.31 -5.51 -12.72
N LEU A 58 -21.80 -5.55 -13.95
CA LEU A 58 -21.20 -4.38 -14.60
C LEU A 58 -22.30 -3.37 -14.92
N THR A 59 -22.46 -2.35 -14.07
CA THR A 59 -23.43 -1.27 -14.32
C THR A 59 -22.78 -0.20 -15.20
N ILE A 60 -23.50 0.22 -16.24
CA ILE A 60 -23.09 1.33 -17.11
C ILE A 60 -23.71 2.61 -16.54
N ASN A 61 -22.88 3.45 -15.93
CA ASN A 61 -23.22 4.78 -15.44
C ASN A 61 -22.76 5.83 -16.48
N PRO A 62 -23.39 7.01 -16.62
CA PRO A 62 -22.84 8.11 -17.43
C PRO A 62 -21.37 8.46 -17.13
N LYS A 63 -20.86 8.10 -15.94
CA LYS A 63 -19.44 8.27 -15.60
C LYS A 63 -18.55 7.05 -15.91
N GLY A 64 -19.05 5.98 -16.53
CA GLY A 64 -18.29 4.79 -16.94
C GLY A 64 -18.73 3.49 -16.28
N LYS A 65 -17.98 2.40 -16.54
CA LYS A 65 -18.23 1.08 -15.96
C LYS A 65 -17.91 1.07 -14.46
N GLN A 66 -18.77 0.44 -13.67
CA GLN A 66 -18.59 0.26 -12.24
C GLN A 66 -18.58 -1.23 -11.87
N LEU A 67 -17.86 -1.56 -10.80
CA LEU A 67 -17.83 -2.88 -10.18
C LEU A 67 -18.25 -2.74 -8.72
N GLU A 68 -19.25 -3.51 -8.31
CA GLU A 68 -19.58 -3.64 -6.90
C GLU A 68 -18.50 -4.50 -6.20
N PHE A 69 -17.87 -3.93 -5.19
CA PHE A 69 -16.83 -4.58 -4.41
C PHE A 69 -16.96 -4.19 -2.94
N GLU A 70 -17.30 -5.15 -2.10
CA GLU A 70 -17.43 -5.00 -0.66
C GLU A 70 -16.28 -5.70 0.07
N HIS A 71 -15.95 -5.20 1.26
CA HIS A 71 -14.87 -5.72 2.11
C HIS A 71 -15.29 -5.75 3.57
N ASP A 72 -15.46 -6.97 4.11
CA ASP A 72 -15.67 -7.18 5.55
C ASP A 72 -14.42 -6.75 6.34
N HIS A 73 -13.26 -7.26 5.91
CA HIS A 73 -11.94 -6.90 6.43
C HIS A 73 -11.28 -5.87 5.52
N ASN A 74 -10.92 -4.72 6.11
CA ASN A 74 -10.31 -3.63 5.36
C ASN A 74 -9.05 -3.14 6.07
N LEU A 75 -7.91 -3.67 5.64
CA LEU A 75 -6.58 -3.26 6.11
C LEU A 75 -6.39 -1.73 6.01
N LEU A 76 -6.87 -1.12 4.93
CA LEU A 76 -6.76 0.33 4.73
C LEU A 76 -7.58 1.10 5.77
N ARG A 77 -8.81 0.63 6.09
CA ARG A 77 -9.64 1.19 7.16
C ARG A 77 -8.88 1.22 8.47
N THR A 78 -8.26 0.10 8.82
CA THR A 78 -7.59 -0.04 10.11
C THR A 78 -6.36 0.87 10.24
N ILE A 79 -5.61 1.12 9.15
CA ILE A 79 -4.58 2.17 9.12
C ILE A 79 -5.18 3.58 9.16
N TRP A 80 -6.29 3.80 8.46
CA TRP A 80 -6.92 5.12 8.36
C TRP A 80 -7.54 5.58 9.68
N SER A 81 -8.30 4.71 10.34
CA SER A 81 -9.05 5.03 11.55
C SER A 81 -8.26 4.87 12.84
N GLU A 82 -7.13 4.16 12.81
CA GLU A 82 -6.30 3.83 13.97
C GLU A 82 -7.14 3.37 15.19
N PRO A 83 -7.94 2.30 15.02
CA PRO A 83 -8.90 1.90 16.05
C PRO A 83 -8.17 1.45 17.32
N LYS A 84 -8.79 1.66 18.48
CA LYS A 84 -8.24 1.20 19.77
C LYS A 84 -8.07 -0.32 19.84
N THR A 85 -8.95 -1.04 19.15
CA THR A 85 -8.94 -2.50 19.02
C THR A 85 -8.71 -2.85 17.55
N ASN A 86 -7.55 -3.41 17.23
CA ASN A 86 -7.23 -3.89 15.90
C ASN A 86 -7.71 -5.35 15.73
N THR A 87 -8.44 -5.61 14.65
CA THR A 87 -8.92 -6.96 14.28
C THR A 87 -8.44 -7.40 12.89
N ASP A 88 -7.87 -6.49 12.11
CA ASP A 88 -7.47 -6.74 10.72
C ASP A 88 -5.98 -7.10 10.59
N TYR A 89 -5.16 -6.83 11.61
CA TYR A 89 -3.73 -7.16 11.65
C TYR A 89 -3.39 -8.12 12.80
N PRO A 90 -2.38 -9.01 12.64
CA PRO A 90 -1.76 -9.67 13.77
C PRO A 90 -1.22 -8.66 14.78
N GLU A 91 -1.38 -8.93 16.08
CA GLU A 91 -1.05 -7.98 17.16
C GLU A 91 0.39 -7.47 17.10
N PHE A 92 1.37 -8.36 16.89
CA PHE A 92 2.77 -7.98 16.75
C PHE A 92 3.02 -7.02 15.57
N VAL A 93 2.37 -7.27 14.42
CA VAL A 93 2.49 -6.40 13.24
C VAL A 93 1.85 -5.04 13.50
N TRP A 94 0.71 -5.04 14.19
CA TRP A 94 0.04 -3.81 14.58
C TRP A 94 0.90 -2.93 15.49
N SER A 95 1.53 -3.53 16.51
CA SER A 95 2.46 -2.83 17.40
C SER A 95 3.62 -2.22 16.62
N MET A 96 4.26 -2.97 15.71
CA MET A 96 5.32 -2.43 14.87
C MET A 96 4.85 -1.24 14.01
N LEU A 97 3.60 -1.22 13.57
CA LEU A 97 3.06 -0.11 12.78
C LEU A 97 2.72 1.13 13.64
N HIS A 98 2.38 0.94 14.92
CA HIS A 98 1.82 1.98 15.81
C HIS A 98 2.74 2.46 16.92
N GLU A 99 3.90 1.83 17.08
CA GLU A 99 4.93 2.32 17.99
C GLU A 99 5.94 3.20 17.25
N LYS A 100 6.21 4.38 17.81
CA LYS A 100 7.15 5.34 17.22
C LYS A 100 8.59 4.80 17.14
N SER A 101 8.96 3.88 18.03
CA SER A 101 10.28 3.22 18.07
C SER A 101 10.62 2.49 16.77
N PHE A 102 9.62 2.04 16.01
CA PHE A 102 9.82 1.35 14.73
C PHE A 102 9.88 2.30 13.53
N SER A 103 9.73 3.61 13.71
CA SER A 103 9.87 4.56 12.61
C SER A 103 11.29 5.12 12.53
N ASN A 104 11.77 5.34 11.31
CA ASN A 104 13.14 5.80 11.06
C ASN A 104 13.54 7.08 11.80
N LYS A 105 12.58 7.95 12.12
CA LYS A 105 12.82 9.24 12.81
C LYS A 105 12.26 9.29 14.23
N GLY A 106 11.42 8.34 14.63
CA GLY A 106 10.76 8.36 15.95
C GLY A 106 9.68 9.44 16.14
N ASP A 107 9.47 10.34 15.18
CA ASP A 107 8.52 11.46 15.35
C ASP A 107 7.05 11.03 15.20
N VAL A 108 6.80 10.17 14.22
CA VAL A 108 5.48 9.62 13.86
C VAL A 108 5.56 8.10 13.76
N THR A 109 4.42 7.42 13.87
CA THR A 109 4.32 5.97 13.65
C THR A 109 4.44 5.63 12.16
N LEU A 110 4.68 4.37 11.83
CA LEU A 110 4.65 3.92 10.43
C LEU A 110 3.25 4.05 9.83
N SER A 111 2.19 3.77 10.60
CA SER A 111 0.79 3.98 10.20
C SER A 111 0.53 5.43 9.79
N GLN A 112 0.94 6.39 10.63
CA GLN A 112 0.77 7.80 10.38
C GLN A 112 1.61 8.26 9.18
N SER A 113 2.82 7.72 9.01
CA SER A 113 3.65 8.00 7.82
C SER A 113 2.98 7.52 6.53
N ILE A 114 2.38 6.32 6.53
CA ILE A 114 1.62 5.79 5.39
C ILE A 114 0.39 6.66 5.12
N LYS A 115 -0.40 6.97 6.15
CA LYS A 115 -1.61 7.80 6.03
C LYS A 115 -1.30 9.17 5.45
N ASN A 116 -0.24 9.83 5.92
CA ASN A 116 0.21 11.12 5.40
C ASN A 116 0.61 11.01 3.93
N ARG A 117 1.24 9.91 3.51
CA ARG A 117 1.59 9.65 2.11
C ARG A 117 0.34 9.50 1.24
N TRP A 118 -0.68 8.76 1.70
CA TRP A 118 -1.94 8.62 0.98
C TRP A 118 -2.62 9.97 0.78
N ILE A 119 -2.76 10.76 1.85
CA ILE A 119 -3.33 12.11 1.80
C ILE A 119 -2.57 12.95 0.77
N GLN A 120 -1.24 12.96 0.82
CA GLN A 120 -0.43 13.82 -0.05
C GLN A 120 -0.45 13.40 -1.52
N PHE A 121 -0.36 12.12 -1.83
CA PHE A 121 -0.08 11.64 -3.19
C PHE A 121 -1.24 10.95 -3.88
N GLU A 122 -2.17 10.35 -3.12
CA GLU A 122 -3.33 9.66 -3.70
C GLU A 122 -4.59 10.53 -3.70
N PHE A 123 -4.62 11.54 -2.81
CA PHE A 123 -5.75 12.45 -2.63
C PHE A 123 -5.36 13.93 -2.83
N ASP A 124 -4.19 14.24 -3.38
CA ASP A 124 -3.74 15.62 -3.64
C ASP A 124 -3.86 16.57 -2.42
N GLY A 125 -3.69 16.03 -1.21
CA GLY A 125 -3.80 16.74 0.07
C GLY A 125 -5.23 16.79 0.66
N HIS A 126 -6.26 16.34 -0.06
CA HIS A 126 -7.64 16.41 0.38
C HIS A 126 -8.48 15.21 -0.10
N ILE A 127 -9.06 14.47 0.84
CA ILE A 127 -9.99 13.39 0.53
C ILE A 127 -11.44 13.86 0.74
N ASP A 128 -12.33 13.52 -0.21
CA ASP A 128 -13.75 13.75 -0.06
C ASP A 128 -14.44 12.61 0.72
N GLN A 129 -15.62 12.91 1.28
CA GLN A 129 -16.34 11.98 2.14
C GLN A 129 -16.79 10.70 1.41
N ASP A 130 -17.09 10.80 0.10
CA ASP A 130 -17.55 9.66 -0.69
C ASP A 130 -16.38 8.70 -0.96
N GLN A 131 -15.21 9.23 -1.32
CA GLN A 131 -13.96 8.49 -1.47
C GLN A 131 -13.51 7.87 -0.16
N GLU A 132 -13.57 8.62 0.95
CA GLU A 132 -13.22 8.10 2.27
C GLU A 132 -14.12 6.91 2.63
N THR A 133 -15.44 7.06 2.43
CA THR A 133 -16.42 6.01 2.71
C THR A 133 -16.22 4.79 1.81
N LEU A 134 -15.93 5.00 0.52
CA LEU A 134 -15.70 3.91 -0.43
C LEU A 134 -14.43 3.13 -0.07
N LEU A 135 -13.31 3.82 0.17
CA LEU A 135 -12.00 3.20 0.34
C LEU A 135 -11.76 2.64 1.74
N PHE A 136 -12.25 3.33 2.78
CA PHE A 136 -12.01 2.99 4.18
C PHE A 136 -13.28 2.49 4.90
N GLY A 137 -14.44 2.47 4.25
CA GLY A 137 -15.67 1.90 4.80
C GLY A 137 -15.81 0.40 4.54
N LYS A 138 -17.00 0.00 4.05
CA LYS A 138 -17.35 -1.38 3.67
C LYS A 138 -17.23 -1.66 2.16
N GLY A 139 -16.92 -0.64 1.37
CA GLY A 139 -16.87 -0.73 -0.08
C GLY A 139 -18.15 -0.23 -0.74
N GLY A 140 -18.39 -0.66 -1.97
CA GLY A 140 -19.48 -0.17 -2.81
C GLY A 140 -19.13 -0.26 -4.28
N TYR A 141 -19.60 0.69 -5.08
CA TYR A 141 -19.36 0.70 -6.53
C TYR A 141 -18.06 1.43 -6.88
N TYR A 142 -17.03 0.64 -7.19
CA TYR A 142 -15.73 1.13 -7.62
C TYR A 142 -15.70 1.40 -9.13
N ARG A 143 -14.99 2.46 -9.51
CA ARG A 143 -14.52 2.71 -10.87
C ARG A 143 -13.05 2.33 -11.00
N SER A 144 -12.55 2.36 -12.24
CA SER A 144 -11.16 2.01 -12.54
C SER A 144 -10.16 2.82 -11.71
N ASP A 145 -10.41 4.12 -11.56
CA ASP A 145 -9.52 5.02 -10.81
C ASP A 145 -9.55 4.70 -9.32
N ASP A 146 -10.73 4.43 -8.75
CA ASP A 146 -10.88 4.02 -7.34
C ASP A 146 -10.12 2.72 -7.04
N LEU A 147 -10.20 1.74 -7.95
CA LEU A 147 -9.46 0.49 -7.85
C LEU A 147 -7.95 0.71 -7.96
N HIS A 148 -7.52 1.62 -8.83
CA HIS A 148 -6.12 1.98 -8.98
C HIS A 148 -5.58 2.63 -7.70
N THR A 149 -6.28 3.64 -7.17
CA THR A 149 -5.96 4.30 -5.90
C THR A 149 -5.89 3.29 -4.76
N ARG A 150 -6.89 2.40 -4.63
CA ARG A 150 -6.87 1.35 -3.61
C ARG A 150 -5.66 0.42 -3.75
N ALA A 151 -5.33 -0.01 -4.97
CA ALA A 151 -4.18 -0.87 -5.23
C ALA A 151 -2.85 -0.18 -4.88
N THR A 152 -2.71 1.11 -5.22
CA THR A 152 -1.54 1.91 -4.85
C THR A 152 -1.39 1.99 -3.33
N MET A 153 -2.46 2.27 -2.59
CA MET A 153 -2.43 2.31 -1.13
C MET A 153 -2.00 0.97 -0.51
N ILE A 154 -2.52 -0.15 -1.01
CA ILE A 154 -2.12 -1.50 -0.58
C ILE A 154 -0.64 -1.78 -0.88
N ASN A 155 -0.14 -1.37 -2.05
CA ASN A 155 1.27 -1.54 -2.41
C ASN A 155 2.20 -0.73 -1.49
N GLN A 156 1.79 0.46 -1.07
CA GLN A 156 2.54 1.27 -0.10
C GLN A 156 2.59 0.58 1.28
N LEU A 157 1.45 0.05 1.76
CA LEU A 157 1.41 -0.74 3.00
C LEU A 157 2.32 -1.97 2.90
N GLN A 158 2.23 -2.74 1.81
CA GLN A 158 3.06 -3.92 1.60
C GLN A 158 4.55 -3.57 1.59
N SER A 159 4.92 -2.43 0.99
CA SER A 159 6.31 -1.96 0.98
C SER A 159 6.82 -1.66 2.39
N THR A 160 6.01 -1.04 3.24
CA THR A 160 6.35 -0.83 4.66
C THR A 160 6.56 -2.16 5.40
N ILE A 161 5.65 -3.12 5.24
CA ILE A 161 5.77 -4.46 5.86
C ILE A 161 7.02 -5.18 5.35
N ARG A 162 7.34 -5.07 4.06
CA ARG A 162 8.57 -5.65 3.49
C ARG A 162 9.83 -5.04 4.10
N SER A 163 9.84 -3.73 4.36
CA SER A 163 10.96 -3.07 5.06
C SER A 163 11.14 -3.64 6.46
N LEU A 164 10.08 -3.75 7.25
CA LEU A 164 10.14 -4.36 8.59
C LEU A 164 10.69 -5.80 8.52
N ASN A 165 10.22 -6.59 7.55
CA ASN A 165 10.73 -7.95 7.37
C ASN A 165 12.21 -7.98 6.97
N GLN A 166 12.67 -7.03 6.16
CA GLN A 166 14.09 -6.88 5.79
C GLN A 166 14.95 -6.52 7.00
N ASP A 167 14.46 -5.64 7.89
CA ASP A 167 15.18 -5.29 9.12
C ASP A 167 15.35 -6.51 10.03
N LEU A 168 14.28 -7.27 10.24
CA LEU A 168 14.32 -8.52 11.01
C LEU A 168 15.24 -9.57 10.37
N THR A 169 15.16 -9.74 9.04
CA THR A 169 16.03 -10.68 8.31
C THR A 169 17.50 -10.26 8.39
N SER A 170 17.78 -8.96 8.35
CA SER A 170 19.14 -8.42 8.48
C SER A 170 19.71 -8.70 9.87
N LEU A 171 18.90 -8.58 10.91
CA LEU A 171 19.30 -8.95 12.28
C LEU A 171 19.65 -10.44 12.39
N ILE A 172 18.82 -11.33 11.80
CA ILE A 172 19.10 -12.77 11.78
C ILE A 172 20.44 -13.05 11.09
N ALA A 173 20.68 -12.42 9.94
CA ALA A 173 21.92 -12.58 9.19
C ALA A 173 23.15 -12.06 9.96
N PHE A 174 23.01 -10.94 10.68
CA PHE A 174 24.06 -10.41 11.54
C PHE A 174 24.42 -11.38 12.67
N ILE A 175 23.42 -11.91 13.37
CA ILE A 175 23.62 -12.89 14.46
C ILE A 175 24.31 -14.15 13.93
N ALA A 176 23.89 -14.68 12.78
CA ALA A 176 24.46 -15.89 12.19
C ALA A 176 25.93 -15.75 11.76
N GLN A 177 26.45 -14.52 11.59
CA GLN A 177 27.86 -14.26 11.31
C GLN A 177 28.73 -14.14 12.57
N MET A 178 28.10 -14.14 13.76
CA MET A 178 28.80 -14.10 15.04
C MET A 178 29.18 -15.50 15.56
N ASP A 179 28.65 -16.55 14.94
CA ASP A 179 29.00 -17.96 15.16
C ASP A 179 30.12 -18.41 14.21
#